data_AF-A0AAV8XSX2-F1
#
_entry.id   AF-A0AAV8XSX2-F1
#
_cell.length_a   1.000
_cell.length_b   1.000
_cell.length_c   1.000
_cell.angle_alpha   90.00
_cell.angle_beta   90.00
_cell.angle_gamma   90.00
#
_symmetry.space_group_name_H-M   'P 1'
#
loop_
_entity.id
_entity.type
_entity.pdbx_description
1 polymer ?
#
loop_
_entity_poly.entity_id
_entity_poly.type
_entity_poly.pdbx_seq_one_letter_code
_entity_poly.pdbx_strand_id
1 'polypeptide(L)'
;MGSAICSFKLSDIQGVFSGKFKEQATSSSAWLPVLSSKVPEPRPGTCVNDTETLPDTVLNFIRGHPLMDSAVMHENEKPVFFKRDIFFTRLVVDKIKVDIGGAVLDYTVYYAGT
;
A
#
# COMPACT_ATOMS: atom_id res chain seq x y z
N MET A 1 7.92 23.04 7.01
CA MET A 1 7.84 21.90 6.07
C MET A 1 8.67 20.75 6.64
N GLY A 2 8.52 19.51 6.20
CA GLY A 2 9.29 18.41 6.79
C GLY A 2 9.18 17.11 6.00
N SER A 3 10.06 16.18 6.31
CA SER A 3 10.16 14.87 5.67
C SER A 3 10.08 13.74 6.68
N ALA A 4 9.64 12.58 6.22
CA ALA A 4 9.56 11.36 7.01
C ALA A 4 9.99 10.15 6.18
N ILE A 5 10.46 9.11 6.86
CA ILE A 5 10.75 7.79 6.31
C ILE A 5 9.74 6.83 6.94
N CYS A 6 8.95 6.16 6.11
CA CYS A 6 7.99 5.13 6.52
C CYS A 6 8.38 3.78 5.91
N SER A 7 8.12 2.70 6.64
CA SER A 7 8.24 1.32 6.16
C SER A 7 6.84 0.73 5.98
N PHE A 8 6.65 -0.13 4.98
CA PHE A 8 5.37 -0.78 4.70
C PHE A 8 5.62 -2.26 4.41
N LYS A 9 4.80 -3.14 4.99
CA LYS A 9 4.87 -4.58 4.68
C LYS A 9 4.13 -4.88 3.39
N LEU A 10 4.68 -5.80 2.61
CA LEU A 10 4.00 -6.31 1.42
C LEU A 10 2.67 -6.99 1.78
N SER A 11 2.60 -7.66 2.94
CA SER A 11 1.36 -8.26 3.44
C SER A 11 0.25 -7.23 3.66
N ASP A 12 0.60 -6.06 4.19
CA ASP A 12 -0.36 -5.01 4.50
C ASP A 12 -0.86 -4.34 3.21
N ILE A 13 0.02 -4.20 2.22
CA ILE A 13 -0.33 -3.76 0.86
C ILE A 13 -1.31 -4.74 0.21
N GLN A 14 -0.99 -6.05 0.24
CA GLN A 14 -1.87 -7.09 -0.29
C GLN A 14 -3.21 -7.16 0.45
N GLY A 15 -3.20 -6.94 1.77
CA GLY A 15 -4.41 -6.86 2.59
C GLY A 15 -5.34 -5.73 2.13
N VAL A 16 -4.78 -4.56 1.80
CA VAL A 16 -5.56 -3.44 1.24
C VAL A 16 -6.14 -3.79 -0.12
N PHE A 17 -5.37 -4.39 -1.04
CA PHE A 17 -5.88 -4.81 -2.36
C PHE A 17 -6.94 -5.93 -2.27
N SER A 18 -6.93 -6.70 -1.19
CA SER A 18 -7.97 -7.70 -0.88
C SER A 18 -9.20 -7.09 -0.18
N GLY A 19 -9.15 -5.82 0.19
CA GLY A 19 -10.19 -5.10 0.91
C GLY A 19 -11.34 -4.59 0.03
N LYS A 20 -12.03 -3.54 0.49
CA LYS A 20 -13.14 -2.92 -0.28
C LYS A 20 -12.59 -1.91 -1.28
N PHE A 21 -13.28 -1.78 -2.41
CA PHE A 21 -13.04 -0.69 -3.35
C PHE A 21 -13.70 0.61 -2.84
N LYS A 22 -13.20 1.75 -3.29
CA LYS A 22 -13.77 3.09 -3.06
C LYS A 22 -14.65 3.46 -4.25
N GLU A 23 -15.84 3.99 -4.00
CA GLU A 23 -16.75 4.48 -5.04
C GLU A 23 -17.21 5.90 -4.75
N GLN A 24 -17.36 6.68 -5.81
CA GLN A 24 -18.05 7.96 -5.82
C GLN A 24 -19.14 7.91 -6.90
N ALA A 25 -20.40 7.68 -6.50
CA ALA A 25 -21.48 7.41 -7.46
C ALA A 25 -21.74 8.55 -8.46
N THR A 26 -21.53 9.80 -8.03
CA THR A 26 -21.58 11.00 -8.87
C THR A 26 -20.47 11.95 -8.44
N SER A 27 -20.13 12.95 -9.26
CA SER A 27 -19.10 13.95 -8.93
C SER A 27 -19.38 14.73 -7.65
N SER A 28 -20.64 14.83 -7.23
CA SER A 28 -21.07 15.49 -5.99
C SER A 28 -21.33 14.52 -4.82
N SER A 29 -21.27 13.21 -5.03
CA SER A 29 -21.47 12.22 -3.97
C SER A 29 -20.25 12.10 -3.06
N ALA A 30 -20.46 11.63 -1.84
CA ALA A 30 -19.37 11.24 -0.95
C ALA A 30 -18.66 9.99 -1.48
N TRP A 31 -17.38 9.85 -1.15
CA TRP A 31 -16.62 8.63 -1.37
C TRP A 31 -16.96 7.60 -0.31
N LEU A 32 -17.49 6.46 -0.72
CA LEU A 32 -17.96 5.39 0.16
C LEU A 32 -17.35 4.03 -0.24
N PRO A 33 -17.25 3.08 0.70
CA PRO A 33 -16.84 1.72 0.37
C PRO A 33 -17.89 1.03 -0.50
N VAL A 34 -17.43 0.33 -1.54
CA VAL A 34 -18.25 -0.59 -2.32
C VAL A 34 -18.62 -1.79 -1.46
N LEU A 35 -19.90 -2.17 -1.47
CA LEU A 35 -20.38 -3.38 -0.80
C LEU A 35 -19.80 -4.62 -1.50
N SER A 36 -19.34 -5.60 -0.75
CA SER A 36 -18.74 -6.83 -1.32
C SER A 36 -19.68 -7.57 -2.27
N SER A 37 -21.00 -7.48 -2.06
CA SER A 37 -22.01 -8.07 -2.96
C SER A 37 -22.12 -7.40 -4.33
N LYS A 38 -21.55 -6.20 -4.51
CA LYS A 38 -21.48 -5.49 -5.79
C LYS A 38 -20.17 -5.74 -6.54
N VAL A 39 -19.21 -6.44 -5.93
CA VAL A 39 -17.95 -6.80 -6.57
C VAL A 39 -18.20 -8.03 -7.46
N PRO A 40 -17.92 -7.97 -8.77
CA PRO A 40 -18.11 -9.10 -9.67
C PRO A 40 -17.05 -10.19 -9.44
N GLU A 41 -17.33 -11.39 -9.95
CA GLU A 41 -16.37 -12.50 -9.98
C GLU A 41 -15.92 -12.81 -11.43
N PRO A 42 -14.65 -13.18 -11.66
CA PRO A 42 -13.56 -13.25 -10.68
C PRO A 42 -13.21 -11.88 -10.11
N ARG A 43 -12.82 -11.83 -8.82
CA ARG A 43 -12.50 -10.58 -8.13
C ARG A 43 -11.56 -9.69 -8.97
N PRO A 44 -11.94 -8.43 -9.27
CA PRO A 44 -11.11 -7.52 -10.05
C PRO A 44 -9.74 -7.29 -9.43
N GLY A 45 -8.71 -7.27 -10.26
CA GLY A 45 -7.31 -7.04 -9.86
C GLY A 45 -6.56 -8.30 -9.42
N THR A 46 -7.21 -9.46 -9.43
CA THR A 46 -6.53 -10.76 -9.21
C THR A 46 -5.92 -11.29 -10.50
N CYS A 47 -4.85 -12.09 -10.37
CA CYS A 47 -4.20 -12.72 -11.50
C CYS A 47 -5.05 -13.89 -12.02
N VAL A 48 -5.30 -13.91 -13.33
CA VAL A 48 -5.97 -15.00 -14.04
C VAL A 48 -5.06 -15.52 -15.16
N ASN A 49 -5.32 -16.72 -15.67
CA ASN A 49 -4.48 -17.31 -16.72
C ASN A 49 -4.51 -16.52 -18.05
N ASP A 50 -5.68 -15.98 -18.40
CA ASP A 50 -5.87 -15.19 -19.61
C ASP A 50 -6.85 -14.04 -19.34
N THR A 51 -6.37 -12.80 -19.39
CA THR A 51 -7.17 -11.60 -19.13
C THR A 51 -8.17 -11.28 -20.23
N GLU A 52 -7.99 -11.78 -21.46
CA GLU A 52 -8.94 -11.56 -22.57
C GLU A 52 -10.26 -12.30 -22.35
N THR A 53 -10.26 -13.31 -21.49
CA THR A 53 -11.45 -14.10 -21.12
C THR A 53 -12.29 -13.48 -20.00
N LEU A 54 -11.87 -12.35 -19.44
CA LEU A 54 -12.58 -11.71 -18.35
C LEU A 54 -13.92 -11.12 -18.82
N PRO A 55 -15.01 -11.29 -18.04
CA PRO A 55 -16.29 -10.67 -18.36
C PRO A 55 -16.20 -9.14 -18.37
N ASP A 56 -16.95 -8.50 -19.27
CA ASP A 56 -17.06 -7.03 -19.34
C ASP A 56 -17.47 -6.39 -18.01
N THR A 57 -18.23 -7.10 -17.17
CA THR A 57 -18.62 -6.65 -15.84
C THR A 57 -17.40 -6.43 -14.93
N VAL A 58 -16.40 -7.32 -14.97
CA VAL A 58 -15.14 -7.18 -14.23
C VAL A 58 -14.31 -6.04 -14.80
N LEU A 59 -14.19 -5.96 -16.13
CA LEU A 59 -13.41 -4.93 -16.82
C LEU A 59 -13.97 -3.52 -16.61
N ASN A 60 -15.28 -3.36 -16.69
CA ASN A 60 -15.94 -2.08 -16.44
C ASN A 60 -15.90 -1.70 -14.96
N PHE A 61 -16.05 -2.68 -14.05
CA PHE A 61 -15.92 -2.43 -12.62
C PHE A 61 -14.55 -1.85 -12.26
N ILE A 62 -13.44 -2.49 -12.68
CA ILE A 62 -12.10 -2.05 -12.30
C ILE A 62 -11.72 -0.70 -12.91
N ARG A 63 -12.23 -0.39 -14.12
CA ARG A 63 -12.07 0.94 -14.73
C ARG A 63 -12.77 2.04 -13.93
N GLY A 64 -13.95 1.75 -13.38
CA GLY A 64 -14.71 2.68 -12.55
C GLY A 64 -14.22 2.77 -11.10
N HIS A 65 -13.55 1.73 -10.60
CA HIS A 65 -13.15 1.60 -9.19
C HIS A 65 -11.66 1.24 -9.03
N PRO A 66 -10.72 2.09 -9.51
CA PRO A 66 -9.29 1.82 -9.38
C PRO A 66 -8.74 2.04 -7.96
N LEU A 67 -9.49 2.72 -7.09
CA LEU A 67 -9.06 3.10 -5.74
C LEU A 67 -9.61 2.15 -4.68
N MET A 68 -8.77 1.77 -3.72
CA MET A 68 -9.17 0.98 -2.55
C MET A 68 -9.73 1.87 -1.43
N ASP A 69 -10.62 1.34 -0.60
CA ASP A 69 -11.24 2.11 0.47
C ASP A 69 -10.29 2.43 1.62
N SER A 70 -9.46 1.45 1.98
CA SER A 70 -8.45 1.53 3.04
C SER A 70 -7.12 2.04 2.51
N ALA A 71 -6.41 2.82 3.33
CA ALA A 71 -5.02 3.16 3.09
C ALA A 71 -4.10 2.04 3.64
N VAL A 72 -2.93 1.86 3.01
CA VAL A 72 -1.89 0.96 3.53
C VAL A 72 -1.28 1.60 4.78
N MET A 73 -1.38 0.91 5.92
CA MET A 73 -0.75 1.36 7.15
C MET A 73 0.75 1.10 7.10
N HIS A 74 1.53 2.12 7.47
CA HIS A 74 2.95 1.95 7.75
C HIS A 74 3.19 1.04 8.96
N GLU A 75 4.33 0.36 8.95
CA GLU A 75 4.77 -0.50 10.04
C GLU A 75 4.83 0.27 11.37
N ASN A 76 4.33 -0.37 12.44
CA ASN A 76 4.32 0.18 13.80
C ASN A 76 3.49 1.46 13.97
N GLU A 77 2.62 1.80 13.00
CA GLU A 77 1.72 2.96 13.05
C GLU A 77 2.43 4.31 13.26
N LYS A 78 3.73 4.38 12.93
CA LYS A 78 4.52 5.61 13.02
C LYS A 78 5.66 5.63 12.00
N PRO A 79 6.15 6.81 11.60
CA PRO A 79 7.35 6.91 10.79
C PRO A 79 8.56 6.27 11.50
N VAL A 80 9.45 5.67 10.72
CA VAL A 80 10.76 5.20 11.19
C VAL A 80 11.61 6.40 11.65
N PHE A 81 11.57 7.48 10.87
CA PHE A 81 12.25 8.73 11.18
C PHE A 81 11.47 9.91 10.60
N PHE A 82 11.53 11.07 11.23
CA PHE A 82 10.99 12.31 10.68
C PHE A 82 11.83 13.50 11.11
N LYS A 83 11.89 14.53 10.26
CA LYS A 83 12.62 15.76 10.56
C LYS A 83 11.97 16.97 9.87
N ARG A 84 11.86 18.07 10.62
CA ARG A 84 11.39 19.36 10.09
C ARG A 84 12.50 20.07 9.32
N ASP A 85 12.10 20.96 8.44
CA ASP A 85 12.95 21.89 7.69
C ASP A 85 14.04 21.20 6.86
N ILE A 86 13.74 19.98 6.40
CA ILE A 86 14.58 19.19 5.51
C ILE A 86 13.70 18.44 4.51
N PHE A 87 14.18 18.31 3.28
CA PHE A 87 13.54 17.53 2.23
C PHE A 87 14.37 16.29 1.93
N PHE A 88 13.82 15.09 2.14
CA PHE A 88 14.49 13.87 1.70
C PHE A 88 14.16 13.59 0.24
N THR A 89 15.18 13.27 -0.56
CA THR A 89 15.05 13.10 -2.02
C THR A 89 15.41 11.70 -2.50
N ARG A 90 16.32 11.01 -1.80
CA ARG A 90 16.75 9.65 -2.12
C ARG A 90 16.87 8.83 -0.84
N LEU A 91 16.62 7.53 -0.93
CA LEU A 91 16.71 6.62 0.21
C LEU A 91 17.35 5.31 -0.24
N VAL A 92 18.33 4.83 0.52
CA VAL A 92 18.83 3.45 0.44
C VAL A 92 18.83 2.83 1.83
N VAL A 93 18.66 1.52 1.89
CA VAL A 93 18.48 0.77 3.14
C VAL A 93 19.44 -0.41 3.15
N ASP A 94 20.10 -0.62 4.29
CA ASP A 94 20.97 -1.76 4.53
C ASP A 94 20.47 -2.56 5.74
N LYS A 95 20.59 -3.89 5.68
CA LYS A 95 20.21 -4.78 6.76
C LYS A 95 21.44 -5.53 7.24
N ILE A 96 21.87 -5.23 8.46
CA ILE A 96 23.10 -5.76 9.03
C ILE A 96 22.82 -6.61 10.27
N LYS A 97 23.67 -7.61 10.46
CA LYS A 97 23.70 -8.42 11.67
C LYS A 97 24.92 -8.04 12.49
N VAL A 98 24.73 -7.72 13.75
CA VAL A 98 25.81 -7.33 14.66
C VAL A 98 25.86 -8.33 15.81
N ASP A 99 27.02 -8.93 16.04
CA ASP A 99 27.28 -9.75 17.22
C ASP A 99 27.74 -8.84 18.36
N ILE A 100 26.96 -8.79 19.44
CA ILE A 100 27.28 -8.06 20.66
C ILE A 100 27.36 -9.06 21.80
N GLY A 101 28.58 -9.53 22.11
CA GLY A 101 28.83 -10.41 23.25
C GLY A 101 28.26 -11.82 23.10
N GLY A 102 28.19 -12.34 21.87
CA GLY A 102 27.63 -13.65 21.54
C GLY A 102 26.14 -13.61 21.16
N ALA A 103 25.48 -12.45 21.23
CA ALA A 103 24.12 -12.24 20.78
C ALA A 103 24.11 -11.56 19.40
N VAL A 104 23.52 -12.22 18.40
CA VAL A 104 23.36 -11.65 17.05
C VAL A 104 22.06 -10.84 16.99
N LEU A 105 22.19 -9.54 16.72
CA LEU A 105 21.07 -8.61 16.58
C LEU A 105 20.94 -8.13 15.13
N ASP A 106 19.70 -8.05 14.65
CA ASP A 106 19.35 -7.50 13.33
C ASP A 106 19.08 -6.00 13.42
N TYR A 107 19.78 -5.21 12.60
CA TYR A 107 19.55 -3.77 12.45
C TYR A 107 19.21 -3.41 11.00
N THR A 108 18.30 -2.45 10.84
CA THR A 108 18.01 -1.83 9.54
C THR A 108 18.52 -0.39 9.56
N VAL A 109 19.47 -0.08 8.68
CA VAL A 109 20.14 1.21 8.57
C VAL A 109 19.58 1.96 7.37
N TYR A 110 19.17 3.21 7.57
CA TYR A 110 18.58 4.06 6.53
C TYR A 110 19.54 5.20 6.18
N TYR A 111 19.89 5.33 4.90
CA TYR A 111 20.68 6.44 4.37
C TYR A 111 19.78 7.32 3.50
N ALA A 112 19.46 8.51 3.98
CA ALA A 112 18.56 9.44 3.31
C ALA A 112 19.34 10.64 2.75
N GLY A 113 19.28 10.85 1.44
CA GLY A 113 19.80 12.03 0.75
C GLY A 113 18.81 13.19 0.83
N THR A 114 19.33 14.41 0.82
CA THR A 114 18.56 15.66 0.89
C THR A 114 18.75 16.48 -0.37
#